data_AF-V9H4P7-F1
#
_entry.id   AF-V9H4P7-F1
#
_cell.length_a   1.000
_cell.length_b   1.000
_cell.length_c   1.000
_cell.angle_alpha   90.00
_cell.angle_beta   90.00
_cell.angle_gamma   90.00
#
_symmetry.space_group_name_H-M   'P 1'
#
loop_
_entity.id
_entity.type
_entity.pdbx_description
1 polymer ?
#
loop_
_entity_poly.entity_id
_entity_poly.type
_entity_poly.pdbx_seq_one_letter_code
_entity_poly.pdbx_strand_id
1 'polypeptide(L)'
;MFIKFDDINNRKLIDVRTKSEFLDMNMTKYNIPVINEEQHLRIKRFYPLAIFIIVKSIIKNREGIKELLIEVSNNKSEEVIIACSRGRLRSPITYIYARLIGIKCRILWGGLKKRYLLKKGIR
;
A
#
# COMPACT_ATOMS: atom_id res chain seq x y z
N MET A 1 -11.99 7.71 -4.52
CA MET A 1 -11.24 6.59 -3.92
C MET A 1 -9.92 6.33 -4.66
N PHE A 2 -9.93 6.06 -5.97
CA PHE A 2 -8.70 5.89 -6.74
C PHE A 2 -8.14 7.24 -7.26
N ILE A 3 -6.84 7.27 -7.55
CA ILE A 3 -6.13 8.38 -8.20
C ILE A 3 -5.20 7.84 -9.29
N LYS A 4 -5.08 8.53 -10.43
CA LYS A 4 -4.06 8.19 -11.42
C LYS A 4 -2.70 8.69 -10.93
N PHE A 5 -1.63 8.04 -11.35
CA PHE A 5 -0.27 8.42 -10.94
C PHE A 5 0.07 9.85 -11.33
N ASP A 6 -0.39 10.26 -12.51
CA ASP A 6 -0.08 11.57 -13.09
C ASP A 6 -0.76 12.72 -12.31
N ASP A 7 -1.76 12.39 -11.49
CA ASP A 7 -2.49 13.34 -10.64
C ASP A 7 -1.97 13.42 -9.19
N ILE A 8 -0.91 12.67 -8.81
CA ILE A 8 -0.48 12.54 -7.41
C ILE A 8 0.03 13.87 -6.82
N ASN A 9 0.58 14.82 -7.61
CA ASN A 9 0.91 16.20 -7.24
C ASN A 9 1.45 16.39 -5.80
N ASN A 10 2.72 16.07 -5.57
CA ASN A 10 3.42 16.18 -4.27
C ASN A 10 2.81 15.40 -3.08
N ARG A 11 1.70 14.66 -3.27
CA ARG A 11 1.14 13.83 -2.20
C ARG A 11 2.07 12.67 -1.86
N LYS A 12 2.08 12.32 -0.58
CA LYS A 12 2.91 11.23 -0.06
C LYS A 12 2.38 9.88 -0.55
N LEU A 13 3.20 9.16 -1.31
CA LEU A 13 2.91 7.81 -1.79
C LEU A 13 3.41 6.76 -0.79
N ILE A 14 2.57 5.82 -0.39
CA ILE A 14 2.87 4.77 0.58
C ILE A 14 2.84 3.43 -0.12
N ASP A 15 3.96 2.71 -0.08
CA ASP A 15 4.03 1.32 -0.54
C ASP A 15 3.63 0.38 0.60
N VAL A 16 2.53 -0.36 0.41
CA VAL A 16 2.03 -1.33 1.41
C VAL A 16 2.44 -2.77 1.12
N ARG A 17 3.33 -2.97 0.15
CA ARG A 17 3.93 -4.27 -0.14
C ARG A 17 4.92 -4.69 0.94
N THR A 18 5.40 -5.93 0.84
CA THR A 18 6.42 -6.43 1.76
C THR A 18 7.71 -5.61 1.64
N LYS A 19 8.59 -5.72 2.65
CA LYS A 19 9.86 -4.99 2.67
C LYS A 19 10.75 -5.39 1.48
N SER A 20 10.80 -6.67 1.10
CA SER A 20 11.56 -7.10 -0.09
C SER A 20 10.99 -6.50 -1.38
N GLU A 21 9.66 -6.57 -1.57
CA GLU A 21 9.01 -5.98 -2.75
C GLU A 21 9.27 -4.47 -2.87
N PHE A 22 9.37 -3.78 -1.73
CA PHE A 22 9.74 -2.37 -1.67
C PHE A 22 11.21 -2.13 -2.05
N LEU A 23 12.14 -2.90 -1.51
CA LEU A 23 13.57 -2.79 -1.83
C LEU A 23 13.86 -3.10 -3.31
N ASP A 24 13.24 -4.14 -3.87
CA ASP A 24 13.41 -4.54 -5.27
C ASP A 24 12.85 -3.50 -6.26
N MET A 25 11.76 -2.84 -5.86
CA MET A 25 11.01 -1.90 -6.69
C MET A 25 10.73 -0.60 -5.93
N ASN A 26 11.80 0.07 -5.52
CA ASN A 26 11.68 1.30 -4.75
C ASN A 26 11.15 2.44 -5.63
N MET A 27 9.89 2.81 -5.41
CA MET A 27 9.16 3.85 -6.14
C MET A 27 8.73 5.01 -5.24
N THR A 28 8.98 4.93 -3.93
CA THR A 28 8.55 5.93 -2.95
C THR A 28 9.44 5.90 -1.72
N LYS A 29 9.43 6.97 -0.91
CA LYS A 29 10.18 7.03 0.35
C LYS A 29 9.56 6.22 1.49
N TYR A 30 8.25 5.95 1.42
CA TYR A 30 7.50 5.37 2.54
C TYR A 30 7.06 3.94 2.25
N ASN A 31 7.42 3.02 3.15
CA ASN A 31 6.95 1.64 3.13
C ASN A 31 6.26 1.30 4.46
N ILE A 32 5.03 0.81 4.38
CA ILE A 32 4.26 0.31 5.53
C ILE A 32 3.79 -1.10 5.17
N PRO A 33 4.61 -2.14 5.41
CA PRO A 33 4.26 -3.51 5.07
C PRO A 33 3.00 -3.96 5.80
N VAL A 34 1.97 -4.29 5.03
CA VAL A 34 0.70 -4.78 5.60
C VAL A 34 0.71 -6.29 5.80
N ILE A 35 1.54 -6.99 5.03
CA ILE A 35 1.81 -8.42 5.19
C ILE A 35 3.32 -8.64 5.21
N ASN A 36 3.75 -9.73 5.81
CA ASN A 36 5.15 -10.18 5.76
C ASN A 36 5.41 -11.10 4.55
N GLU A 37 6.66 -11.52 4.38
CA GLU A 37 7.07 -12.36 3.23
C GLU A 37 6.41 -13.73 3.24
N GLU A 38 6.29 -14.37 4.41
CA GLU A 38 5.66 -15.68 4.54
C GLU A 38 4.18 -15.62 4.11
N GLN A 39 3.45 -14.60 4.57
CA GLN A 39 2.07 -14.34 4.17
C GLN A 39 1.96 -14.05 2.67
N HIS A 40 2.88 -13.27 2.11
CA HIS A 40 2.92 -13.00 0.67
C HIS A 40 3.14 -14.27 -0.15
N LEU A 41 4.03 -15.16 0.28
CA LEU A 41 4.25 -16.46 -0.35
C LEU A 41 2.99 -17.35 -0.28
N ARG A 42 2.31 -17.37 0.87
CA ARG A 42 1.02 -18.08 1.02
C ARG A 42 -0.04 -17.54 0.06
N ILE A 43 -0.16 -16.22 -0.05
CA ILE A 43 -1.10 -15.57 -0.99
C ILE A 43 -0.76 -15.90 -2.44
N LYS A 44 0.53 -15.93 -2.80
CA LYS A 44 0.96 -16.35 -4.16
C LYS A 44 0.58 -17.79 -4.47
N ARG A 45 0.67 -18.69 -3.48
CA ARG A 45 0.27 -20.10 -3.63
C ARG A 45 -1.24 -20.25 -3.77
N PHE A 46 -2.02 -19.46 -3.02
CA PHE A 46 -3.48 -19.54 -3.06
C PHE A 46 -4.13 -18.16 -2.87
N TYR A 47 -4.36 -17.47 -3.99
CA TYR A 47 -4.88 -16.10 -4.01
C TYR A 47 -6.25 -15.90 -3.34
N PRO A 48 -7.21 -16.86 -3.36
CA PRO A 48 -8.50 -16.68 -2.70
C PRO A 48 -8.40 -16.41 -1.19
N LEU A 49 -7.34 -16.86 -0.52
CA LEU A 49 -7.10 -16.56 0.91
C LEU A 49 -6.55 -15.15 1.17
N ALA A 50 -6.26 -14.36 0.13
CA ALA A 50 -5.60 -13.07 0.26
C ALA A 50 -6.33 -12.11 1.20
N ILE A 51 -7.66 -11.99 1.06
CA ILE A 51 -8.45 -11.06 1.87
C ILE A 51 -8.31 -11.41 3.36
N PHE A 52 -8.50 -12.68 3.73
CA PHE A 52 -8.39 -13.14 5.11
C PHE A 52 -7.00 -12.88 5.70
N ILE A 53 -5.94 -13.18 4.94
CA ILE A 53 -4.56 -12.98 5.38
C ILE A 53 -4.28 -11.49 5.60
N ILE A 54 -4.67 -10.62 4.66
CA ILE A 54 -4.44 -9.18 4.74
C ILE A 54 -5.20 -8.58 5.93
N VAL A 55 -6.50 -8.89 6.08
CA VAL A 55 -7.33 -8.38 7.17
C VAL A 55 -6.79 -8.85 8.53
N LYS A 56 -6.50 -10.15 8.68
CA LYS A 56 -5.89 -10.67 9.93
C LYS A 56 -4.56 -10.00 10.25
N SER A 57 -3.74 -9.73 9.23
CA SER A 57 -2.46 -9.05 9.43
C SER A 57 -2.63 -7.60 9.89
N ILE A 58 -3.58 -6.85 9.31
CA ILE A 58 -3.90 -5.48 9.76
C ILE A 58 -4.39 -5.49 11.20
N ILE A 59 -5.32 -6.38 11.55
CA ILE A 59 -5.85 -6.46 12.92
C ILE A 59 -4.74 -6.78 13.91
N LYS A 60 -3.87 -7.74 13.58
CA LYS A 60 -2.74 -8.15 14.44
C LYS A 60 -1.73 -7.01 14.64
N ASN A 61 -1.45 -6.23 13.60
CA ASN A 61 -0.42 -5.18 13.61
C ASN A 61 -1.02 -3.77 13.65
N ARG A 62 -2.25 -3.63 14.16
CA ARG A 62 -3.06 -2.42 13.99
C ARG A 62 -2.38 -1.16 14.51
N GLU A 63 -1.81 -1.18 15.72
CA GLU A 63 -1.23 0.02 16.32
C GLU A 63 0.02 0.46 15.56
N GLY A 64 0.91 -0.48 15.18
CA GLY A 64 2.09 -0.15 14.39
C GLY A 64 1.76 0.40 13.00
N ILE A 65 0.76 -0.18 12.31
CA ILE A 65 0.30 0.36 11.01
C ILE A 65 -0.32 1.75 11.21
N LYS A 66 -1.10 1.95 12.26
CA LYS A 66 -1.73 3.24 12.59
C LYS A 66 -0.71 4.33 12.89
N GLU A 67 0.29 4.05 13.72
CA GLU A 67 1.36 4.99 14.05
C GLU A 67 2.10 5.46 12.81
N LEU A 68 2.54 4.52 11.96
CA LEU A 68 3.21 4.84 10.69
C LEU A 68 2.31 5.64 9.74
N LEU A 69 1.02 5.29 9.65
CA LEU A 69 0.07 6.05 8.83
C LEU A 69 -0.15 7.48 9.36
N ILE A 70 -0.23 7.66 10.67
CA ILE A 70 -0.36 8.97 11.33
C ILE A 70 0.90 9.81 11.08
N GLU A 71 2.08 9.23 11.24
CA GLU A 71 3.36 9.88 10.97
C GLU A 71 3.44 10.35 9.51
N VAL A 72 3.24 9.44 8.56
CA VAL A 72 3.34 9.79 7.13
C VAL A 72 2.29 10.82 6.73
N SER A 73 1.07 10.73 7.25
CA SER A 73 0.00 11.71 7.00
C SER A 73 0.17 13.04 7.76
N ASN A 74 1.30 13.25 8.43
CA ASN A 74 1.57 14.44 9.24
C ASN A 74 0.41 14.71 10.22
N ASN A 75 0.16 13.72 11.09
CA ASN A 75 -0.96 13.71 12.02
C ASN A 75 -2.32 13.96 11.34
N LYS A 76 -2.60 13.22 10.26
CA LYS A 76 -3.87 13.28 9.48
C LYS A 76 -4.10 14.60 8.71
N SER A 77 -3.16 15.55 8.72
CA SER A 77 -3.31 16.82 8.02
C SER A 77 -3.17 16.70 6.50
N GLU A 78 -2.36 15.75 6.04
CA GLU A 78 -2.05 15.56 4.62
C GLU A 78 -2.77 14.35 4.00
N GLU A 79 -3.17 14.48 2.73
CA GLU A 79 -3.71 13.35 1.96
C GLU A 79 -2.58 12.42 1.51
N VAL A 80 -2.73 11.11 1.80
CA VAL A 80 -1.76 10.09 1.40
C VAL A 80 -2.30 9.17 0.30
N ILE A 81 -1.42 8.69 -0.56
CA ILE A 81 -1.75 7.75 -1.64
C ILE A 81 -1.25 6.36 -1.25
N ILE A 82 -2.14 5.39 -1.15
CA ILE A 82 -1.82 4.01 -0.77
C ILE A 82 -1.67 3.17 -2.03
N ALA A 83 -0.55 2.44 -2.15
CA ALA A 83 -0.25 1.65 -3.32
C ALA A 83 0.28 0.26 -2.97
N CYS A 84 -0.21 -0.75 -3.68
CA CYS A 84 0.39 -2.08 -3.71
C CYS A 84 0.84 -2.42 -5.14
N SER A 85 1.23 -3.67 -5.41
CA SER A 85 1.81 -4.04 -6.72
C SER A 85 0.85 -3.77 -7.89
N ARG A 86 -0.45 -4.09 -7.74
CA ARG A 86 -1.47 -3.97 -8.82
C ARG A 86 -2.71 -3.16 -8.44
N GLY A 87 -2.76 -2.60 -7.23
CA GLY A 87 -3.91 -1.81 -6.75
C GLY A 87 -5.20 -2.60 -6.45
N ARG A 88 -5.13 -3.93 -6.26
CA ARG A 88 -6.33 -4.81 -6.24
C ARG A 88 -6.92 -5.12 -4.86
N LEU A 89 -6.11 -5.60 -3.91
CA LEU A 89 -6.61 -6.05 -2.58
C LEU A 89 -5.91 -5.33 -1.43
N ARG A 90 -4.57 -5.46 -1.35
CA ARG A 90 -3.79 -4.86 -0.26
C ARG A 90 -4.08 -3.36 -0.07
N SER A 91 -3.94 -2.56 -1.12
CA SER A 91 -4.17 -1.11 -1.01
C SER A 91 -5.64 -0.72 -0.76
N PRO A 92 -6.68 -1.36 -1.36
CA PRO A 92 -8.05 -1.14 -0.92
C PRO A 92 -8.34 -1.48 0.55
N ILE A 93 -7.85 -2.61 1.06
CA ILE A 93 -8.11 -2.99 2.45
C ILE A 93 -7.38 -2.02 3.41
N THR A 94 -6.14 -1.64 3.12
CA THR A 94 -5.43 -0.62 3.90
C THR A 94 -6.10 0.75 3.78
N TYR A 95 -6.65 1.11 2.62
CA TYR A 95 -7.44 2.33 2.44
C TYR A 95 -8.63 2.34 3.40
N ILE A 96 -9.41 1.25 3.48
CA ILE A 96 -10.55 1.16 4.41
C ILE A 96 -10.06 1.40 5.85
N TYR A 97 -8.98 0.72 6.25
CA TYR A 97 -8.40 0.91 7.58
C TYR A 97 -7.95 2.36 7.85
N ALA A 98 -7.22 2.97 6.91
CA ALA A 98 -6.75 4.35 7.01
C ALA A 98 -7.92 5.35 7.11
N ARG A 99 -9.00 5.14 6.34
CA ARG A 99 -10.22 5.97 6.43
C ARG A 99 -10.90 5.83 7.79
N LEU A 100 -10.96 4.62 8.36
CA LEU A 100 -11.57 4.39 9.68
C LEU A 100 -10.84 5.13 10.81
N ILE A 101 -9.53 5.31 10.70
CA ILE A 101 -8.74 6.09 11.68
C ILE A 101 -8.70 7.60 11.36
N GLY A 102 -9.45 8.05 10.36
CA GLY A 102 -9.63 9.47 10.02
C GLY A 102 -8.60 10.05 9.07
N ILE A 103 -7.77 9.23 8.39
CA ILE A 103 -6.78 9.73 7.44
C ILE A 103 -7.43 9.98 6.08
N LYS A 104 -7.15 11.15 5.50
CA LYS A 104 -7.47 11.43 4.10
C LYS A 104 -6.53 10.60 3.22
N CYS A 105 -7.08 9.68 2.44
CA CYS A 105 -6.28 8.87 1.54
C CYS A 105 -7.00 8.52 0.24
N ARG A 106 -6.22 8.09 -0.75
CA ARG A 106 -6.68 7.50 -2.02
C ARG A 106 -5.81 6.31 -2.40
N ILE A 107 -6.25 5.53 -3.38
CA ILE A 107 -5.54 4.34 -3.86
C ILE A 107 -4.91 4.63 -5.22
N LEU A 108 -3.63 4.26 -5.40
CA LEU A 108 -3.00 4.38 -6.71
C LEU A 108 -3.64 3.41 -7.73
N TRP A 109 -4.24 3.97 -8.78
CA TRP A 109 -4.81 3.20 -9.88
C TRP A 109 -3.73 2.40 -10.63
N GLY A 110 -3.96 1.09 -10.78
CA GLY A 110 -3.04 0.17 -11.45
C GLY A 110 -1.82 -0.27 -10.63
N GLY A 111 -1.62 0.29 -9.43
CA GLY A 111 -0.52 -0.04 -8.53
C GLY A 111 0.88 0.34 -9.04
N LEU A 112 1.89 -0.07 -8.27
CA LEU A 112 3.29 0.31 -8.51
C LEU A 112 3.93 -0.45 -9.67
N LYS A 113 3.53 -1.70 -9.94
CA LYS A 113 4.20 -2.57 -10.93
C LYS A 113 4.16 -1.99 -12.33
N LYS A 114 2.98 -1.50 -12.75
CA LYS A 114 2.83 -0.87 -14.07
C LYS A 114 3.77 0.33 -14.23
N ARG A 115 3.89 1.16 -13.19
CA ARG A 115 4.69 2.38 -13.23
C ARG A 115 6.19 2.11 -13.16
N TYR A 116 6.60 1.11 -12.40
CA TYR A 116 7.99 0.65 -12.36
C TYR A 116 8.45 0.14 -13.73
N LEU A 117 7.65 -0.69 -14.41
CA LEU A 117 7.97 -1.21 -15.74
C LEU A 117 8.13 -0.08 -16.77
N LEU A 118 7.19 0.88 -16.78
CA LEU A 118 7.28 2.07 -17.61
C LEU A 118 8.55 2.89 -17.33
N LYS A 119 8.91 3.09 -16.05
CA LYS A 119 10.14 3.79 -15.66
C LYS A 119 11.41 3.08 -16.14
N LYS A 120 11.38 1.75 -16.24
CA LYS A 120 12.50 0.93 -16.74
C LYS A 120 12.52 0.81 -18.27
N GLY A 121 11.57 1.40 -18.99
CA GLY A 121 11.43 1.23 -20.44
C GLY A 121 11.00 -0.18 -20.85
N ILE A 122 10.47 -0.98 -19.92
CA ILE A 122 9.99 -2.34 -20.17
C ILE A 122 8.49 -2.23 -20.49
N ARG A 123 8.10 -2.59 -21.72
CA ARG A 123 6.70 -2.61 -22.17
C ARG A 123 5.97 -3.84 -21.68
#